data_AF-A0A550D484-F1
#
_entry.id   AF-A0A550D484-F1
#
_cell.length_a   1.000
_cell.length_b   1.000
_cell.length_c   1.000
_cell.angle_alpha   90.00
_cell.angle_beta   90.00
_cell.angle_gamma   90.00
#
_symmetry.space_group_name_H-M   'P 1'
#
loop_
_entity.id
_entity.type
_entity.pdbx_description
1 polymer ?
#
loop_
_entity_poly.entity_id
_entity_poly.type
_entity_poly.pdbx_seq_one_letter_code
_entity_poly.pdbx_strand_id
1 'polypeptide(L)'
;MVNLRPVFIPACLANPVDGILVYIKTGFSNEVLELLKRNGGNKSGERIADISPEGIVYPDQFTPIPIGNINNLKEIWDKPNDLVGKLRERWKYVKCSHCPFFTVCNGGLRGRALVAKGDLWEKDPSCYLDEILKYLEHSPQHFHYNINENNHHNGEHNYSS
;
A
#
# COMPACT_ATOMS: atom_id res chain seq x y z
N MET A 1 32.98 -9.00 0.49
CA MET A 1 32.28 -7.73 0.23
C MET A 1 30.82 -7.93 0.56
N VAL A 2 30.32 -7.31 1.64
CA VAL A 2 28.90 -7.36 1.97
C VAL A 2 28.18 -6.49 0.96
N ASN A 3 27.35 -7.10 0.12
CA ASN A 3 26.52 -6.40 -0.84
C ASN A 3 25.42 -5.65 -0.06
N LEU A 4 25.75 -4.45 0.42
CA LEU A 4 24.79 -3.52 0.99
C LEU A 4 23.93 -2.96 -0.15
N ARG A 5 23.07 -3.79 -0.73
CA ARG A 5 21.90 -3.26 -1.43
C ARG A 5 21.19 -2.39 -0.40
N PRO A 6 20.92 -1.10 -0.68
CA PRO A 6 20.21 -0.28 0.28
C PRO A 6 18.91 -0.98 0.63
N VAL A 7 18.78 -1.39 1.90
CA VAL A 7 17.49 -1.80 2.46
C VAL A 7 16.64 -0.56 2.35
N PHE A 8 15.83 -0.49 1.30
CA PHE A 8 14.83 0.54 1.16
C PHE A 8 13.87 0.33 2.33
N ILE A 9 14.04 1.14 3.37
CA ILE A 9 13.10 1.22 4.47
C ILE A 9 11.80 1.69 3.85
N PRO A 10 10.70 0.91 3.98
CA PRO A 10 9.41 1.37 3.52
C PRO A 10 9.15 2.73 4.13
N ALA A 11 9.13 3.77 3.30
CA ALA A 11 8.70 5.07 3.76
C ALA A 11 7.22 4.90 4.09
N CYS A 12 6.89 4.85 5.39
CA CYS A 12 5.55 5.13 5.89
C CYS A 12 5.27 6.62 5.61
N LEU A 13 5.13 6.98 4.34
CA LEU A 13 4.58 8.27 3.94
C LEU A 13 3.20 8.37 4.60
N ALA A 14 2.93 9.51 5.24
CA ALA A 14 1.66 9.77 5.92
C ALA A 14 0.45 9.53 4.98
N ASN A 15 0.65 9.67 3.67
CA ASN A 15 -0.26 9.20 2.64
C ASN A 15 0.52 8.46 1.53
N PRO A 16 0.26 7.15 1.28
CA PRO A 16 0.90 6.40 0.19
C PRO A 16 0.74 7.03 -1.20
N VAL A 17 -0.28 7.88 -1.37
CA VAL A 17 -0.54 8.62 -2.62
C VAL A 17 0.55 9.66 -2.92
N ASP A 18 1.25 10.17 -1.91
CA ASP A 18 2.30 11.19 -2.09
C ASP A 18 3.47 10.70 -2.94
N GLY A 19 3.74 9.39 -2.94
CA GLY A 19 4.72 8.79 -3.84
C GLY A 19 4.39 9.01 -5.31
N ILE A 20 3.11 8.95 -5.68
CA ILE A 20 2.67 9.19 -7.06
C ILE A 20 2.82 10.66 -7.43
N LEU A 21 2.61 11.58 -6.50
CA LEU A 21 2.90 13.00 -6.74
C LEU A 21 4.39 13.23 -7.03
N VAL A 22 5.29 12.55 -6.31
CA VAL A 22 6.73 12.59 -6.59
C VAL A 22 7.03 12.03 -7.99
N TYR A 23 6.43 10.91 -8.36
CA TYR A 23 6.57 10.33 -9.71
C TYR A 23 6.15 11.32 -10.81
N ILE A 24 5.03 12.03 -10.61
CA ILE A 24 4.55 13.04 -11.55
C ILE A 24 5.50 14.24 -11.60
N LYS A 25 5.92 14.77 -10.44
CA LYS A 25 6.79 15.96 -10.34
C LYS A 25 8.19 15.73 -10.91
N THR A 26 8.65 14.49 -10.94
CA THR A 26 9.93 14.11 -11.56
C THR A 26 9.81 13.89 -13.07
N GLY A 27 8.66 14.21 -13.68
CA GLY A 27 8.45 14.02 -15.12
C GLY A 27 8.32 12.54 -15.49
N PHE A 28 7.66 11.75 -14.64
CA PHE A 28 7.42 10.32 -14.87
C PHE A 28 8.70 9.47 -14.89
N SER A 29 9.64 9.76 -13.98
CA SER A 29 10.89 9.00 -13.88
C SER A 29 10.65 7.51 -13.60
N ASN A 30 11.17 6.65 -14.48
CA ASN A 30 11.09 5.19 -14.31
C ASN A 30 11.81 4.71 -13.05
N GLU A 31 12.95 5.32 -12.70
CA GLU A 31 13.68 4.97 -11.48
C GLU A 31 12.83 5.21 -10.22
N VAL A 32 12.15 6.36 -10.17
CA VAL A 32 11.22 6.70 -9.08
C VAL A 32 10.07 5.71 -9.04
N LEU A 33 9.47 5.37 -10.18
CA LEU A 33 8.38 4.41 -10.26
C LEU A 33 8.80 3.03 -9.74
N GLU A 34 9.98 2.54 -10.10
CA GLU A 34 10.48 1.24 -9.63
C GLU A 34 10.74 1.23 -8.11
N LEU A 35 11.28 2.32 -7.56
CA LEU A 35 11.42 2.48 -6.11
C LEU A 35 10.06 2.48 -5.40
N LEU A 36 9.07 3.15 -5.96
CA LEU A 36 7.71 3.22 -5.42
C LEU A 36 6.98 1.86 -5.49
N LYS A 37 7.11 1.12 -6.58
CA LYS A 37 6.58 -0.25 -6.71
C LYS A 37 7.24 -1.18 -5.69
N ARG A 38 8.56 -1.07 -5.49
CA ARG A 38 9.29 -1.84 -4.49
C ARG A 38 8.82 -1.52 -3.06
N ASN A 39 8.49 -0.27 -2.77
CA ASN A 39 7.83 0.12 -1.52
C ASN A 39 6.47 -0.58 -1.39
N GLY A 40 5.65 -0.48 -2.44
CA GLY A 40 4.35 -1.14 -2.56
C GLY A 40 3.27 -0.58 -1.62
N GLY A 41 3.38 0.70 -1.27
CA GLY A 41 2.35 1.47 -0.57
C GLY A 41 2.08 1.02 0.86
N ASN A 42 0.81 1.04 1.27
CA ASN A 42 0.42 0.56 2.59
C ASN A 42 0.67 -0.95 2.72
N LYS A 43 1.37 -1.39 3.78
CA LYS A 43 1.78 -2.80 3.99
C LYS A 43 1.16 -3.47 5.21
N SER A 44 0.03 -2.95 5.68
CA SER A 44 -0.69 -3.48 6.84
C SER A 44 -1.09 -4.94 6.63
N GLY A 45 -0.75 -5.81 7.59
CA GLY A 45 -1.00 -7.26 7.48
C GLY A 45 -0.10 -8.01 6.48
N GLU A 46 0.85 -7.33 5.81
CA GLU A 46 1.86 -7.95 4.95
C GLU A 46 3.26 -7.85 5.60
N ARG A 47 3.76 -6.62 5.80
CA ARG A 47 5.14 -6.35 6.27
C ARG A 47 5.20 -5.50 7.53
N ILE A 48 4.06 -4.99 8.00
CA ILE A 48 3.96 -4.09 9.16
C ILE A 48 2.98 -4.71 10.14
N ALA A 49 3.28 -4.52 11.42
CA ALA A 49 2.43 -4.77 12.56
C ALA A 49 2.68 -3.65 13.58
N ASP A 50 1.66 -3.30 14.35
CA ASP A 50 1.79 -2.48 15.55
C ASP A 50 1.47 -3.32 16.78
N ILE A 51 2.17 -3.10 17.88
CA ILE A 51 2.00 -3.89 19.11
C ILE A 51 1.82 -2.94 20.28
N SER A 52 0.68 -3.06 20.98
CA SER A 52 0.39 -2.24 22.15
C SER A 52 1.22 -2.69 23.37
N PRO A 53 1.33 -1.84 24.43
CA PRO A 53 2.00 -2.22 25.68
C PRO A 53 1.42 -3.48 26.35
N GLU A 54 0.14 -3.78 26.12
CA GLU A 54 -0.56 -4.97 26.60
C GLU A 54 -0.25 -6.22 25.75
N GLY A 55 0.55 -6.08 24.70
CA GLY A 55 0.92 -7.15 23.78
C GLY A 55 -0.13 -7.46 22.72
N ILE A 56 -1.12 -6.58 22.50
CA ILE A 56 -2.12 -6.76 21.43
C ILE A 56 -1.49 -6.35 20.10
N VAL A 57 -1.65 -7.19 19.08
CA VAL A 57 -1.11 -6.95 17.74
C VAL A 57 -2.19 -6.36 16.85
N TYR A 58 -1.86 -5.28 16.15
CA TYR A 58 -2.66 -4.59 15.15
C TYR A 58 -1.95 -4.66 13.79
N PRO A 59 -2.66 -4.56 12.65
CA PRO A 59 -2.04 -4.67 11.34
C PRO A 59 -1.20 -3.42 10.98
N ASP A 60 -1.47 -2.28 11.62
CA ASP A 60 -0.69 -1.04 11.58
C ASP A 60 -1.12 -0.13 12.76
N GLN A 61 -0.42 1.00 12.95
CA GLN A 61 -0.68 1.97 14.02
C GLN A 61 -2.02 2.74 13.90
N PHE A 62 -2.74 2.64 12.78
CA PHE A 62 -3.93 3.44 12.45
C PHE A 62 -5.21 2.62 12.38
N THR A 63 -5.12 1.30 12.33
CA THR A 63 -6.24 0.38 12.15
C THR A 63 -6.61 -0.23 13.50
N PRO A 64 -7.70 0.22 14.14
CA PRO A 64 -8.05 -0.14 15.52
C PRO A 64 -8.73 -1.52 15.62
N ILE A 65 -8.33 -2.48 14.78
CA ILE A 65 -8.86 -3.85 14.80
C ILE A 65 -7.71 -4.79 15.13
N PRO A 66 -7.78 -5.49 16.28
CA PRO A 66 -6.73 -6.41 16.69
C PRO A 66 -6.68 -7.63 15.76
N ILE A 67 -5.47 -8.11 15.48
CA ILE A 67 -5.21 -9.32 14.69
C ILE A 67 -4.64 -10.46 15.52
N GLY A 68 -4.23 -10.22 16.77
CA GLY A 68 -3.78 -11.26 17.70
C GLY A 68 -3.02 -10.70 18.90
N ASN A 69 -2.13 -11.52 19.46
CA ASN A 69 -1.28 -11.18 20.60
C ASN A 69 0.20 -11.45 20.26
N ILE A 70 1.13 -10.78 20.92
CA ILE A 70 2.57 -10.96 20.65
C ILE A 70 3.03 -12.41 20.85
N ASN A 71 2.39 -13.16 21.76
CA ASN A 71 2.71 -14.56 22.03
C ASN A 71 2.45 -15.49 20.85
N ASN A 72 1.57 -15.11 19.91
CA ASN A 72 1.26 -15.89 18.71
C ASN A 72 1.62 -15.15 17.41
N LEU A 73 2.59 -14.23 17.47
CA LEU A 73 3.01 -13.43 16.31
C LEU A 73 3.29 -14.26 15.06
N LYS A 74 4.01 -15.39 15.19
CA LYS A 74 4.29 -16.29 14.05
C LYS A 74 3.02 -16.84 13.43
N GLU A 75 2.06 -17.26 14.25
CA GLU A 75 0.79 -17.83 13.80
C GLU A 75 -0.04 -16.82 13.02
N ILE A 76 -0.08 -15.55 13.45
CA ILE A 76 -0.79 -14.48 12.74
C ILE A 76 -0.30 -14.37 11.29
N TRP A 77 1.00 -14.62 11.03
CA TRP A 77 1.57 -14.53 9.68
C TRP A 77 1.45 -15.82 8.88
N ASP A 78 1.66 -16.98 9.50
CA ASP A 78 1.59 -18.30 8.85
C ASP A 78 0.14 -18.74 8.57
N LYS A 79 -0.78 -18.41 9.47
CA LYS A 79 -2.20 -18.79 9.45
C LYS A 79 -3.05 -17.53 9.61
N PRO A 80 -3.09 -16.65 8.59
CA PRO A 80 -3.76 -15.37 8.69
C PRO A 80 -5.25 -15.55 8.97
N ASN A 81 -5.79 -14.75 9.90
CA ASN A 81 -7.22 -14.62 10.08
C ASN A 81 -7.88 -13.93 8.86
N ASP A 82 -9.21 -13.85 8.83
CA ASP A 82 -9.95 -13.24 7.72
C ASP A 82 -9.47 -11.82 7.38
N LEU A 83 -9.22 -10.98 8.40
CA LEU A 83 -8.76 -9.62 8.19
C LEU A 83 -7.36 -9.58 7.56
N VAL A 84 -6.39 -10.31 8.10
CA VAL A 84 -5.02 -10.35 7.56
C VAL A 84 -5.01 -10.93 6.14
N GLY A 85 -5.79 -11.97 5.89
CA GLY A 85 -5.97 -12.54 4.55
C GLY A 85 -6.52 -11.49 3.57
N LYS A 86 -7.61 -10.81 3.93
CA LYS A 86 -8.19 -9.74 3.10
C LYS A 86 -7.26 -8.54 2.91
N LEU A 87 -6.46 -8.19 3.92
CA LEU A 87 -5.45 -7.14 3.80
C LEU A 87 -4.33 -7.51 2.82
N ARG A 88 -3.93 -8.78 2.74
CA ARG A 88 -2.95 -9.26 1.75
C ARG A 88 -3.54 -9.31 0.34
N GLU A 89 -4.83 -9.62 0.23
CA GLU A 89 -5.55 -9.69 -1.05
C GLU A 89 -6.44 -8.45 -1.30
N ARG A 90 -6.08 -7.30 -0.72
CA ARG A 90 -6.95 -6.11 -0.68
C ARG A 90 -7.41 -5.60 -2.05
N TRP A 91 -6.68 -5.92 -3.12
CA TRP A 91 -7.07 -5.61 -4.49
C TRP A 91 -8.43 -6.21 -4.87
N LYS A 92 -8.86 -7.30 -4.23
CA LYS A 92 -10.18 -7.91 -4.42
C LYS A 92 -11.32 -7.16 -3.74
N TYR A 93 -11.01 -6.36 -2.71
CA TYR A 93 -12.02 -5.79 -1.80
C TYR A 93 -12.09 -4.27 -1.89
N VAL A 94 -10.96 -3.59 -2.05
CA VAL A 94 -10.89 -2.13 -2.03
C VAL A 94 -11.58 -1.54 -3.26
N LYS A 95 -12.52 -0.62 -3.07
CA LYS A 95 -13.32 -0.03 -4.17
C LYS A 95 -12.50 0.69 -5.25
N CYS A 96 -11.33 1.21 -4.91
CA CYS A 96 -10.42 1.87 -5.86
C CYS A 96 -9.35 0.93 -6.46
N SER A 97 -9.55 -0.39 -6.41
CA SER A 97 -8.61 -1.38 -6.96
C SER A 97 -8.31 -1.23 -8.45
N HIS A 98 -9.26 -0.69 -9.20
CA HIS A 98 -9.12 -0.41 -10.63
C HIS A 98 -8.19 0.79 -10.96
N CYS A 99 -7.71 1.51 -9.94
CA CYS A 99 -6.81 2.65 -10.14
C CYS A 99 -5.47 2.21 -10.77
N PRO A 100 -4.95 2.89 -11.80
CA PRO A 100 -3.66 2.54 -12.41
C PRO A 100 -2.47 2.55 -11.44
N PHE A 101 -2.56 3.36 -10.38
CA PHE A 101 -1.52 3.48 -9.37
C PHE A 101 -1.74 2.58 -8.15
N PHE A 102 -2.67 1.62 -8.24
CA PHE A 102 -2.99 0.75 -7.11
C PHE A 102 -1.77 -0.05 -6.63
N THR A 103 -0.92 -0.53 -7.54
CA THR A 103 0.31 -1.26 -7.18
C THR A 103 1.32 -0.41 -6.39
N VAL A 104 1.22 0.92 -6.49
CA VAL A 104 2.08 1.88 -5.78
C VAL A 104 1.47 2.30 -4.44
N CYS A 105 0.19 2.69 -4.38
CA CYS A 105 -0.43 3.18 -3.14
C CYS A 105 -1.03 2.06 -2.28
N ASN A 106 -1.33 0.92 -2.90
CA ASN A 106 -1.95 -0.28 -2.32
C ASN A 106 -3.28 0.02 -1.59
N GLY A 107 -4.11 0.84 -2.24
CA GLY A 107 -5.41 1.28 -1.75
C GLY A 107 -5.38 2.49 -0.82
N GLY A 108 -4.22 2.86 -0.26
CA GLY A 108 -4.12 3.89 0.80
C GLY A 108 -4.30 3.29 2.20
N LEU A 109 -4.57 4.13 3.21
CA LEU A 109 -4.70 3.71 4.61
C LEU A 109 -6.09 3.14 4.89
N ARG A 110 -6.15 1.88 5.33
CA ARG A 110 -7.43 1.20 5.60
C ARG A 110 -8.10 1.73 6.87
N GLY A 111 -7.33 2.00 7.92
CA GLY A 111 -7.84 2.66 9.14
C GLY A 111 -8.53 3.99 8.87
N ARG A 112 -8.04 4.78 7.89
CA ARG A 112 -8.68 6.06 7.51
C ARG A 112 -10.02 5.86 6.82
N ALA A 113 -10.11 4.88 5.92
CA ALA A 113 -11.37 4.49 5.29
C ALA A 113 -12.39 4.01 6.34
N LEU A 114 -11.95 3.15 7.28
CA LEU A 114 -12.78 2.67 8.37
C LEU A 114 -13.33 3.80 9.25
N VAL A 115 -12.48 4.71 9.72
CA VAL A 115 -12.91 5.82 10.58
C VAL A 115 -13.86 6.76 9.84
N ALA A 116 -13.59 7.07 8.57
CA ALA A 116 -14.38 8.04 7.82
C ALA A 116 -15.70 7.48 7.27
N LYS A 117 -15.76 6.18 6.96
CA LYS A 117 -16.88 5.55 6.24
C LYS A 117 -17.51 4.36 6.96
N GLY A 118 -16.91 3.87 8.04
CA GLY A 118 -17.33 2.65 8.72
C GLY A 118 -16.93 1.37 7.98
N ASP A 119 -16.13 1.45 6.92
CA ASP A 119 -15.73 0.31 6.09
C ASP A 119 -14.25 0.42 5.66
N LEU A 120 -13.45 -0.61 5.95
CA LEU A 120 -12.03 -0.73 5.58
C LEU A 120 -11.81 -0.75 4.06
N TRP A 121 -12.80 -1.22 3.31
CA TRP A 121 -12.69 -1.49 1.88
C TRP A 121 -13.13 -0.31 1.02
N GLU A 122 -13.57 0.77 1.65
CA GLU A 122 -13.82 2.04 0.98
C GLU A 122 -12.53 2.67 0.43
N LYS A 123 -12.74 3.65 -0.47
CA LYS A 123 -11.66 4.51 -0.95
C LYS A 123 -11.10 5.32 0.23
N ASP A 124 -9.78 5.43 0.29
CA ASP A 124 -9.14 6.33 1.26
C ASP A 124 -9.59 7.78 1.00
N PRO A 125 -10.25 8.46 1.97
CA PRO A 125 -10.77 9.81 1.79
C PRO A 125 -9.70 10.88 1.54
N SER A 126 -8.41 10.61 1.82
CA SER A 126 -7.33 11.56 1.50
C SER A 126 -6.70 11.34 0.13
N CYS A 127 -7.22 10.42 -0.67
CA CYS A 127 -6.70 10.19 -2.01
C CYS A 127 -7.13 11.33 -2.93
N TYR A 128 -6.14 12.13 -3.37
CA TYR A 128 -6.33 13.28 -4.27
C TYR A 128 -5.98 12.96 -5.74
N LEU A 129 -5.76 11.69 -6.10
CA LEU A 129 -5.34 11.31 -7.47
C LEU A 129 -6.39 11.64 -8.52
N ASP A 130 -7.67 11.52 -8.22
CA ASP A 130 -8.73 11.83 -9.19
C ASP A 130 -8.64 13.29 -9.65
N GLU A 131 -8.29 14.20 -8.75
CA GLU A 131 -8.10 15.62 -9.07
C GLU A 131 -6.85 15.80 -9.92
N ILE A 132 -5.72 15.21 -9.51
CA ILE A 132 -4.46 15.28 -10.24
C ILE A 132 -4.58 14.72 -11.66
N LEU A 133 -5.21 13.56 -11.81
CA LEU A 133 -5.38 12.91 -13.12
C LEU A 133 -6.20 13.79 -14.06
N LYS A 134 -7.28 14.41 -13.57
CA LYS A 134 -8.04 15.40 -14.34
C LYS A 134 -7.18 16.58 -14.76
N TYR A 135 -6.31 17.10 -13.89
CA TYR A 135 -5.38 18.18 -14.26
C TYR A 135 -4.37 17.73 -15.33
N LEU A 136 -3.87 16.49 -15.26
CA LEU A 136 -2.90 15.96 -16.22
C LEU A 136 -3.51 15.71 -17.60
N GLU A 137 -4.77 15.26 -17.67
CA GLU A 137 -5.50 15.09 -18.96
C GLU A 137 -5.58 16.40 -19.77
N HIS A 138 -5.61 17.54 -19.09
CA HIS A 138 -5.70 18.87 -19.71
C HIS A 138 -4.32 19.55 -19.89
N SER A 139 -3.23 18.89 -19.51
CA SER A 139 -1.87 19.43 -19.62
C SER A 139 -1.20 18.98 -20.93
N PRO A 140 -0.51 19.87 -21.66
CA PRO A 140 0.17 19.52 -22.92
C PRO A 140 1.41 18.61 -22.74
N GLN A 141 1.79 18.29 -21.49
CA GLN A 141 2.83 17.31 -21.20
C GLN A 141 2.23 15.90 -21.31
N HIS A 142 2.44 15.25 -22.45
CA HIS A 142 1.89 13.93 -22.76
C HIS A 142 2.22 12.90 -21.66
N PHE A 143 1.20 12.54 -20.88
CA PHE A 143 1.20 11.45 -19.93
C PHE A 143 1.07 10.12 -20.69
N HIS A 144 2.16 9.36 -20.80
CA HIS A 144 2.12 7.97 -21.25
C HIS A 144 2.38 7.04 -20.05
N TYR A 145 1.42 6.93 -19.14
CA TYR A 145 1.43 5.84 -18.16
C TYR A 145 0.78 4.62 -18.81
N ASN A 146 1.60 3.64 -19.17
CA ASN A 146 1.10 2.40 -19.77
C ASN A 146 0.48 1.52 -18.67
N ILE A 147 -0.84 1.66 -18.48
CA ILE A 147 -1.62 0.98 -17.44
C ILE A 147 -1.50 -0.56 -17.56
N ASN A 148 -1.34 -1.06 -18.79
CA ASN A 148 -1.40 -2.49 -19.09
C ASN A 148 -0.12 -3.27 -18.70
N GLU A 149 1.06 -2.63 -18.73
CA GLU A 149 2.33 -3.29 -18.35
C GLU A 149 2.55 -3.29 -16.81
N ASN A 150 1.90 -2.36 -16.10
CA ASN A 150 2.16 -2.10 -14.69
C ASN A 150 1.13 -2.72 -13.73
N ASN A 151 0.07 -3.33 -14.27
CA ASN A 151 -1.00 -3.99 -13.53
C ASN A 151 -0.78 -5.51 -13.34
N HIS A 152 0.46 -6.01 -13.47
CA HIS A 152 0.74 -7.41 -13.16
C HIS A 152 0.55 -7.69 -11.67
N HIS A 153 -0.68 -8.07 -11.32
CA HIS A 153 -1.04 -8.77 -10.08
C HIS A 153 -0.48 -10.20 -10.13
N ASN A 154 0.82 -10.35 -10.32
CA ASN A 154 1.49 -11.63 -10.13
C ASN A 154 1.85 -11.72 -8.65
N GLY A 155 1.05 -12.51 -7.93
CA GLY A 155 1.26 -12.86 -6.52
C GLY A 155 2.49 -13.76 -6.30
N GLU A 156 3.66 -13.33 -6.76
CA GLU A 156 4.93 -13.96 -6.37
C GLU A 156 5.53 -13.21 -5.16
N HIS A 157 4.88 -13.35 -4.02
CA HIS A 157 5.53 -13.09 -2.74
C HIS A 157 6.44 -14.27 -2.41
N ASN A 158 7.59 -14.35 -3.06
CA ASN A 158 8.68 -15.24 -2.66
C ASN A 158 9.29 -14.72 -1.35
N TYR A 159 8.67 -15.07 -0.23
CA TYR A 159 9.34 -15.07 1.06
C TYR A 159 10.19 -16.35 1.12
N SER A 160 11.41 -16.27 0.59
CA SER A 160 12.43 -17.27 0.88
C SER A 160 12.79 -17.21 2.37
N SER A 161 12.70 -18.36 3.01
CA SER A 161 13.05 -18.68 4.39
C SER A 161 14.39 -18.12 4.88
#